data_AF-A0A951KBT2-F1
#
_entry.id   AF-A0A951KBT2-F1
#
_cell.length_a   1.000
_cell.length_b   1.000
_cell.length_c   1.000
_cell.angle_alpha   90.00
_cell.angle_beta   90.00
_cell.angle_gamma   90.00
#
_symmetry.space_group_name_H-M   'P 1'
#
loop_
_entity.id
_entity.type
_entity.pdbx_description
1 polymer ?
#
loop_
_entity_poly.entity_id
_entity_poly.type
_entity_poly.pdbx_seq_one_letter_code
_entity_poly.pdbx_strand_id
1 'polypeptide(L)'
;MPRKPTAIPRFKTEAEEAEWWDAHPEVATEIMKRAIKSGKARRAVPLKAVTMRLPVPDLKTDQELAVRKGLPYQTYIKMILHEALEKNAREL
;
A
#
# COMPACT_ATOMS: atom_id res chain seq x y z
N MET A 1 -6.93 17.52 -25.95
CA MET A 1 -8.20 18.09 -25.44
C MET A 1 -8.28 17.84 -23.94
N PRO A 2 -8.48 18.85 -23.10
CA PRO A 2 -8.67 18.64 -21.67
C PRO A 2 -10.04 17.97 -21.45
N ARG A 3 -10.04 16.73 -20.93
CA ARG A 3 -11.28 15.98 -20.66
C ARG A 3 -11.87 16.45 -19.34
N LYS A 4 -13.19 16.70 -19.31
CA LYS A 4 -13.92 17.23 -18.15
C LYS A 4 -13.66 16.39 -16.89
N PRO A 5 -13.45 17.02 -15.72
CA PRO A 5 -13.37 16.32 -14.44
C PRO A 5 -14.63 15.48 -14.24
N THR A 6 -14.48 14.27 -13.71
CA THR A 6 -15.63 13.43 -13.36
C THR A 6 -16.28 14.05 -12.14
N ALA A 7 -17.43 14.68 -12.30
CA ALA A 7 -18.13 15.37 -11.22
C ALA A 7 -18.88 14.34 -10.38
N ILE A 8 -18.33 13.98 -9.23
CA ILE A 8 -19.02 13.15 -8.25
C ILE A 8 -20.10 14.02 -7.58
N PRO A 9 -21.38 13.62 -7.60
CA PRO A 9 -22.45 14.35 -6.92
C PRO A 9 -22.24 14.45 -5.40
N ARG A 10 -22.97 15.35 -4.74
CA ARG A 10 -23.09 15.34 -3.29
C ARG A 10 -24.28 14.47 -2.91
N PHE A 11 -24.03 13.40 -2.17
CA PHE A 11 -25.06 12.50 -1.68
C PHE A 11 -25.58 12.95 -0.32
N LYS A 12 -26.86 12.70 -0.04
CA LYS A 12 -27.46 12.98 1.27
C LYS A 12 -27.34 11.79 2.22
N THR A 13 -27.23 10.57 1.68
CA THR A 13 -27.10 9.32 2.44
C THR A 13 -26.07 8.40 1.80
N GLU A 14 -25.53 7.46 2.59
CA GLU A 14 -24.56 6.46 2.13
C GLU A 14 -25.18 5.46 1.13
N ALA A 15 -26.46 5.12 1.30
CA ALA A 15 -27.18 4.24 0.37
C ALA A 15 -27.31 4.85 -1.03
N GLU A 16 -27.61 6.16 -1.12
CA GLU A 16 -27.67 6.90 -2.38
C GLU A 16 -26.29 6.94 -3.07
N GLU A 17 -25.22 7.09 -2.28
CA GLU A 17 -23.85 7.01 -2.78
C GLU A 17 -23.52 5.62 -3.34
N ALA A 18 -23.85 4.55 -2.62
CA ALA A 18 -23.58 3.17 -3.03
C ALA A 18 -24.30 2.82 -4.34
N GLU A 19 -25.60 3.12 -4.44
CA GLU A 19 -26.39 2.90 -5.67
C GLU A 19 -25.81 3.68 -6.85
N TRP A 20 -25.33 4.90 -6.62
CA TRP A 20 -24.69 5.69 -7.67
C TRP A 20 -23.36 5.08 -8.13
N TRP A 21 -22.52 4.57 -7.21
CA TRP A 21 -21.27 3.90 -7.55
C TRP A 21 -21.51 2.60 -8.35
N ASP A 22 -22.51 1.81 -7.96
CA ASP A 22 -22.90 0.59 -8.67
C ASP A 22 -23.41 0.89 -10.09
N ALA A 23 -24.16 1.98 -10.26
CA ALA A 23 -24.67 2.41 -11.55
C ALA A 23 -23.62 3.06 -12.46
N HIS A 24 -22.48 3.51 -11.92
CA HIS A 24 -21.44 4.26 -12.66
C HIS A 24 -20.02 3.66 -12.51
N PRO A 25 -19.81 2.37 -12.84
CA PRO A 25 -18.49 1.72 -12.72
C PRO A 25 -17.40 2.36 -13.59
N GLU A 26 -17.77 3.05 -14.67
CA GLU A 26 -16.87 3.81 -15.53
C GLU A 26 -16.22 5.00 -14.80
N VAL A 27 -16.90 5.59 -13.81
CA VAL A 27 -16.35 6.70 -13.03
C VAL A 27 -15.19 6.21 -12.17
N ALA A 28 -15.38 5.12 -11.43
CA ALA A 28 -14.32 4.47 -10.65
C ALA A 28 -13.14 4.06 -11.54
N THR A 29 -13.44 3.51 -12.72
CA THR A 29 -12.43 3.11 -13.72
C THR A 29 -11.60 4.30 -14.20
N GLU A 30 -12.24 5.43 -14.54
CA GLU A 30 -11.53 6.63 -15.00
C GLU A 30 -10.74 7.31 -13.87
N ILE A 31 -11.25 7.30 -12.63
CA ILE A 31 -10.51 7.75 -11.45
C ILE A 31 -9.24 6.91 -11.29
N MET A 32 -9.34 5.59 -11.36
CA MET A 32 -8.19 4.68 -11.23
C MET A 32 -7.19 4.88 -12.38
N LYS A 33 -7.65 4.96 -13.63
CA LYS A 33 -6.77 5.26 -14.78
C LYS A 33 -6.03 6.58 -14.61
N ARG A 34 -6.69 7.63 -14.12
CA ARG A 34 -6.05 8.92 -13.81
C ARG A 34 -5.04 8.79 -12.67
N ALA A 35 -5.37 8.04 -11.63
CA ALA A 35 -4.45 7.77 -10.52
C ALA A 35 -3.21 7.02 -11.00
N ILE A 36 -3.35 6.01 -11.86
CA ILE A 36 -2.23 5.27 -12.45
C ILE A 36 -1.37 6.21 -13.31
N LYS A 37 -2.00 6.96 -14.23
CA LYS A 37 -1.31 7.88 -15.13
C LYS A 37 -0.55 8.98 -14.39
N SER A 38 -1.12 9.50 -13.30
CA SER A 38 -0.50 10.54 -12.47
C SER A 38 0.48 10.00 -11.44
N GLY A 39 0.68 8.67 -11.37
CA GLY A 39 1.50 8.03 -10.34
C GLY A 39 0.86 7.99 -8.95
N LYS A 40 -0.26 8.67 -8.73
CA LYS A 40 -0.97 8.73 -7.43
C LYS A 40 -1.58 7.39 -7.01
N ALA A 41 -1.78 6.45 -7.94
CA ALA A 41 -2.21 5.09 -7.61
C ALA A 41 -1.15 4.31 -6.83
N ARG A 42 0.11 4.74 -6.87
CA ARG A 42 1.20 4.16 -6.08
C ARG A 42 1.81 5.28 -5.24
N ARG A 43 1.55 5.26 -3.93
CA ARG A 43 2.30 6.12 -3.01
C ARG A 43 3.72 5.55 -2.92
N ALA A 44 4.61 6.07 -3.76
CA ALA A 44 6.02 5.69 -3.72
C ALA A 44 6.61 6.23 -2.41
N VAL A 45 6.78 5.35 -1.43
CA VAL A 45 7.60 5.67 -0.26
C VAL A 45 9.05 5.65 -0.75
N PRO A 46 9.80 6.75 -0.61
CA PRO A 46 11.19 6.79 -1.03
C PRO A 46 11.98 5.74 -0.24
N LEU A 47 12.64 4.83 -0.95
CA LEU A 47 13.47 3.78 -0.35
C LEU A 47 14.94 4.13 -0.54
N LYS A 48 15.74 3.94 0.51
CA LYS A 48 17.20 4.04 0.45
C LYS A 48 17.80 2.65 0.64
N ALA A 49 18.68 2.24 -0.27
CA ALA A 49 19.44 1.01 -0.10
C ALA A 49 20.43 1.18 1.05
N VAL A 50 20.46 0.21 1.97
CA VAL A 50 21.39 0.16 3.09
C VAL A 50 22.11 -1.18 3.09
N THR A 51 23.40 -1.17 3.43
CA THR A 51 24.19 -2.40 3.64
C THR A 51 24.46 -2.51 5.13
N MET A 52 24.09 -3.64 5.73
CA MET A 52 24.38 -3.93 7.14
C MET A 52 24.87 -5.37 7.28
N ARG A 53 25.65 -5.62 8.34
CA ARG A 53 26.09 -6.97 8.72
C ARG A 53 25.11 -7.51 9.75
N LEU A 54 24.68 -8.75 9.56
CA LEU A 54 23.80 -9.48 10.47
C LEU A 54 24.46 -10.82 10.84
N PRO A 55 24.25 -11.34 12.06
CA PRO A 55 24.70 -12.67 12.43
C PRO A 55 24.12 -13.73 11.49
N VAL A 56 24.97 -14.67 11.04
CA VAL A 56 24.55 -15.77 10.15
C VAL A 56 23.42 -16.63 10.75
N PRO A 57 23.42 -16.95 12.07
CA PRO A 57 22.31 -17.70 12.66
C PRO A 57 20.95 -16.98 12.56
N ASP A 58 20.96 -15.65 12.70
CA ASP A 58 19.77 -14.82 12.62
C ASP A 58 19.23 -14.81 11.19
N LEU A 59 20.12 -14.62 10.20
CA LEU A 59 19.77 -14.69 8.78
C LEU A 59 19.08 -16.01 8.41
N LYS A 60 19.56 -17.13 8.97
CA LYS A 60 18.97 -18.45 8.73
C LYS A 60 17.57 -18.53 9.36
N THR A 61 17.44 -18.07 10.59
CA THR A 61 16.16 -18.03 11.31
C THR A 61 15.13 -17.18 10.54
N ASP A 62 15.54 -16.01 10.05
CA ASP A 62 14.68 -15.12 9.28
C ASP A 62 14.21 -15.75 7.97
N GLN A 63 15.08 -16.50 7.28
CA GLN A 63 14.70 -17.23 6.06
C GLN A 63 13.66 -18.31 6.36
N GLU A 64 13.83 -19.08 7.43
CA GLU A 64 12.87 -20.11 7.83
C GLU A 64 11.51 -19.50 8.19
N LEU A 65 11.50 -18.38 8.92
CA LEU A 65 10.28 -17.67 9.28
C LEU A 65 9.59 -17.04 8.06
N ALA A 66 10.35 -16.51 7.11
CA ALA A 66 9.82 -15.98 5.85
C ALA A 66 9.09 -17.07 5.06
N VAL A 67 9.70 -18.26 4.93
CA VAL A 67 9.10 -19.42 4.26
C VAL A 67 7.81 -19.85 4.97
N ARG A 68 7.82 -19.95 6.30
CA ARG A 68 6.61 -20.32 7.07
C ARG A 68 5.46 -19.32 6.90
N LYS A 69 5.77 -18.04 6.74
CA LYS A 69 4.76 -16.99 6.45
C LYS A 69 4.38 -16.88 4.96
N GLY A 70 5.02 -17.63 4.07
CA GLY A 70 4.80 -17.53 2.62
C GLY A 70 5.26 -16.19 2.04
N LEU A 71 6.25 -15.55 2.67
CA LEU A 71 6.76 -14.24 2.26
C LEU A 71 8.17 -14.35 1.66
N PRO A 72 8.51 -13.52 0.66
CA PRO A 72 9.90 -13.35 0.25
C PRO A 72 10.75 -12.86 1.41
N TYR A 73 11.98 -13.37 1.54
CA TYR A 73 12.89 -13.02 2.62
C TYR A 73 13.03 -11.50 2.85
N GLN A 74 13.28 -10.72 1.78
CA GLN A 74 13.41 -9.26 1.90
C GLN A 74 12.11 -8.58 2.39
N THR A 75 10.95 -9.11 2.01
CA THR A 75 9.65 -8.59 2.47
C THR A 75 9.45 -8.89 3.94
N TYR A 76 9.81 -10.10 4.37
CA TYR A 76 9.76 -10.50 5.77
C TYR A 76 10.65 -9.61 6.64
N ILE A 77 11.92 -9.39 6.25
CA ILE A 77 12.85 -8.51 6.98
C ILE A 77 12.30 -7.07 7.09
N LYS A 78 11.73 -6.54 6.00
CA LYS A 78 11.13 -5.20 6.02
C LYS A 78 9.95 -5.11 6.98
N MET A 79 9.11 -6.14 7.00
CA MET A 79 7.93 -6.22 7.87
C MET A 79 8.35 -6.23 9.35
N ILE A 80 9.25 -7.13 9.76
CA ILE A 80 9.68 -7.21 11.17
C ILE A 80 10.38 -5.93 11.63
N LEU A 81 11.18 -5.30 10.77
CA LEU A 81 11.84 -4.04 11.09
C LEU A 81 10.80 -2.92 11.30
N HIS A 82 9.80 -2.85 10.43
CA HIS A 82 8.74 -1.85 10.54
C HIS A 82 7.90 -2.05 11.81
N GLU A 83 7.49 -3.29 12.12
CA GLU A 83 6.75 -3.63 13.34
C GLU A 83 7.54 -3.25 14.60
N ALA A 84 8.83 -3.55 14.64
CA ALA A 84 9.71 -3.20 15.75
C ALA A 84 9.83 -1.68 15.93
N LEU A 85 9.96 -0.92 14.81
CA LEU A 85 10.02 0.54 14.85
C LEU A 85 8.70 1.14 15.36
N GLU A 86 7.55 0.66 14.88
CA GLU A 86 6.25 1.14 15.36
C GLU A 86 6.05 0.85 16.84
N LYS A 87 6.41 -0.35 17.30
CA LYS A 87 6.32 -0.73 18.70
C LYS A 87 7.19 0.19 19.56
N ASN A 88 8.46 0.34 19.22
CA ASN A 88 9.40 1.16 19.98
C ASN A 88 9.00 2.66 19.96
N ALA A 89 8.43 3.14 18.85
CA ALA A 89 7.94 4.52 18.77
C ALA A 89 6.71 4.79 19.65
N ARG A 90 5.89 3.77 19.94
CA ARG A 90 4.75 3.88 20.87
C ARG A 90 5.16 3.82 22.34
N GLU A 91 6.30 3.22 22.63
CA GLU A 91 6.85 3.06 23.98
C GLU A 91 7.71 4.26 24.42
N LEU A 92 7.96 5.22 23.52
CA LEU A 92 8.61 6.52 23.77
C LEU A 92 7.58 7.59 24.13
#